data_AF-X1FFJ9-F1
#
_entry.id   AF-X1FFJ9-F1
#
_cell.length_a   1.000
_cell.length_b   1.000
_cell.length_c   1.000
_cell.angle_alpha   90.00
_cell.angle_beta   90.00
_cell.angle_gamma   90.00
#
_symmetry.space_group_name_H-M   'P 1'
#
loop_
_entity.id
_entity.type
_entity.pdbx_description
1 polymer ?
#
loop_
_entity_poly.entity_id
_entity_poly.type
_entity_poly.pdbx_seq_one_letter_code
_entity_poly.pdbx_strand_id
1 'polypeptide(L)'
;VKTEKGLVVIVGCSHPGVKNILKAASDLGDPKVLIGGLHGFSDFDLVKDLEFICPTHCTQFKSEIRSRYPGKYVSGGVGKVIEI
;
A
#
# COMPACT_ATOMS: atom_id res chain seq x y z
N VAL A 1 -0.92 1.97 -11.66
CA VAL A 1 -0.06 1.60 -12.81
C VAL A 1 -0.26 0.12 -13.08
N LYS A 2 -0.65 -0.25 -14.31
CA LYS A 2 -0.80 -1.66 -14.68
C LYS A 2 0.57 -2.24 -15.05
N THR A 3 0.87 -3.43 -14.58
CA THR A 3 2.06 -4.22 -14.91
C THR A 3 1.64 -5.61 -15.36
N GLU A 4 2.57 -6.41 -15.87
CA GLU A 4 2.30 -7.81 -16.23
C GLU A 4 1.94 -8.68 -15.01
N LYS A 5 2.39 -8.29 -13.82
CA LYS A 5 2.16 -9.02 -12.56
C LYS A 5 0.90 -8.58 -11.82
N GLY A 6 0.32 -7.43 -12.19
CA GLY A 6 -0.88 -6.89 -11.56
C GLY A 6 -0.91 -5.36 -11.50
N LEU A 7 -1.62 -4.83 -10.51
CA LEU A 7 -1.85 -3.40 -10.37
C LEU A 7 -1.05 -2.82 -9.20
N VAL A 8 -0.29 -1.76 -9.49
CA VAL A 8 0.32 -0.89 -8.49
C VAL A 8 -0.62 0.27 -8.19
N VAL A 9 -1.04 0.39 -6.94
CA VAL A 9 -1.92 1.45 -6.44
C VAL A 9 -1.08 2.49 -5.71
N ILE A 10 -1.09 3.72 -6.21
CA ILE A 10 -0.37 4.85 -5.62
C ILE A 10 -1.40 5.83 -5.04
N VAL A 11 -1.27 6.17 -3.76
CA VAL A 11 -2.22 6.99 -3.01
C VAL A 11 -1.57 8.20 -2.36
N GLY A 12 -2.34 9.28 -2.19
CA GLY A 12 -1.90 10.48 -1.46
C GLY A 12 -1.92 10.26 0.06
N CYS A 13 -3.10 10.42 0.68
CA CYS A 13 -3.30 10.20 2.12
C CYS A 13 -4.47 9.26 2.48
N SER A 14 -5.14 8.63 1.52
CA SER A 14 -6.14 7.59 1.78
C SER A 14 -7.26 7.93 2.79
N HIS A 15 -7.68 9.20 2.90
CA HIS A 15 -8.81 9.59 3.78
C HIS A 15 -10.11 8.79 3.52
N PRO A 16 -10.45 8.40 2.27
CA PRO A 16 -11.61 7.54 2.03
C PRO A 16 -11.48 6.10 2.58
N GLY A 17 -10.30 5.72 3.07
CA GLY A 17 -10.00 4.38 3.60
C GLY A 17 -9.37 3.46 2.56
N VAL A 18 -8.35 2.70 2.98
CA VAL A 18 -7.61 1.75 2.13
C VAL A 18 -8.54 0.69 1.52
N LYS A 19 -9.52 0.19 2.28
CA LYS A 19 -10.53 -0.76 1.78
C LYS A 19 -11.26 -0.25 0.54
N ASN A 20 -11.76 0.99 0.59
CA ASN A 20 -12.52 1.59 -0.49
C ASN A 20 -11.64 1.83 -1.71
N ILE A 21 -10.38 2.24 -1.48
CA ILE A 21 -9.41 2.47 -2.54
C ILE A 21 -9.05 1.15 -3.25
N LEU A 22 -8.70 0.10 -2.50
CA LEU A 22 -8.36 -1.20 -3.07
C LEU A 22 -9.55 -1.82 -3.80
N LYS A 23 -10.77 -1.67 -3.26
CA LYS A 23 -11.99 -2.11 -3.93
C LYS A 23 -12.17 -1.40 -5.28
N ALA A 24 -12.09 -0.08 -5.31
CA ALA A 24 -12.21 0.68 -6.55
C ALA A 24 -11.07 0.38 -7.55
N ALA A 25 -9.86 0.14 -7.05
CA ALA A 25 -8.72 -0.24 -7.87
C ALA A 25 -8.87 -1.64 -8.50
N SER A 26 -9.57 -2.55 -7.81
CA SER A 26 -9.79 -3.93 -8.27
C SER A 26 -10.57 -3.99 -9.59
N ASP A 27 -11.40 -2.99 -9.88
CA ASP A 27 -12.11 -2.86 -11.16
C ASP A 27 -11.16 -2.61 -12.34
N LEU A 28 -9.92 -2.15 -12.06
CA LEU A 28 -8.89 -1.87 -13.06
C LEU A 28 -7.87 -3.00 -13.21
N GLY A 29 -7.81 -3.93 -12.25
CA GLY A 29 -6.88 -5.05 -12.20
C GLY A 29 -6.58 -5.48 -10.76
N ASP A 30 -5.89 -6.60 -10.58
CA ASP A 30 -5.59 -7.17 -9.25
C ASP A 30 -4.55 -6.34 -8.49
N PRO A 31 -4.89 -5.66 -7.38
CA PRO A 31 -3.94 -4.87 -6.61
C PRO A 31 -2.86 -5.75 -5.98
N LYS A 32 -1.62 -5.61 -6.43
CA LYS A 32 -0.45 -6.31 -5.87
C LYS A 32 0.42 -5.43 -5.00
N VAL A 33 0.46 -4.12 -5.28
CA VAL A 33 1.36 -3.18 -4.60
C VAL A 33 0.59 -1.93 -4.17
N LEU A 34 0.80 -1.48 -2.93
CA LEU A 34 0.22 -0.25 -2.39
C LEU A 34 1.30 0.71 -1.90
N ILE A 35 1.37 1.92 -2.46
CA ILE A 35 2.38 2.93 -2.16
C ILE A 35 1.70 4.25 -1.79
N GLY A 36 2.03 4.83 -0.63
CA GLY A 36 1.54 6.16 -0.28
C GLY A 36 1.17 6.35 1.19
N GLY A 37 0.49 7.45 1.48
CA GLY A 37 -0.05 7.73 2.81
C GLY A 37 -1.36 6.98 3.06
N LEU A 38 -1.40 6.19 4.14
CA LEU A 38 -2.54 5.37 4.53
C LEU A 38 -3.35 5.96 5.69
N HIS A 39 -2.99 7.16 6.17
CA HIS A 39 -3.62 7.85 7.30
C HIS A 39 -3.75 6.92 8.54
N GLY A 40 -4.95 6.83 9.13
CA GLY A 40 -5.28 5.98 10.27
C GLY A 40 -5.70 4.55 9.91
N PHE A 41 -5.24 4.02 8.77
CA PHE A 41 -5.50 2.62 8.39
C PHE A 41 -5.02 1.63 9.45
N SER A 42 -5.95 0.87 10.02
CA SER A 42 -5.70 -0.12 11.08
C SER A 42 -6.25 -1.52 10.78
N ASP A 43 -6.88 -1.73 9.62
CA ASP A 43 -7.40 -3.02 9.17
C ASP A 43 -6.32 -3.78 8.38
N PHE A 44 -5.30 -4.26 9.10
CA PHE A 44 -4.08 -4.81 8.52
C PHE A 44 -4.29 -6.05 7.64
N ASP A 45 -5.38 -6.80 7.85
CA ASP A 45 -5.70 -7.97 7.03
C ASP A 45 -5.99 -7.61 5.56
N LEU A 46 -6.39 -6.37 5.27
CA LEU A 46 -6.62 -5.90 3.90
C LEU A 46 -5.34 -5.83 3.06
N VAL A 47 -4.17 -5.81 3.69
CA VAL A 47 -2.88 -5.74 2.98
C VAL A 47 -2.10 -7.05 3.08
N LYS A 48 -2.67 -8.08 3.71
CA LYS A 48 -1.99 -9.37 3.91
C LYS A 48 -1.70 -10.11 2.61
N ASP A 49 -2.48 -9.88 1.56
CA ASP A 49 -2.36 -10.57 0.27
C ASP A 49 -1.60 -9.75 -0.79
N LEU A 50 -1.22 -8.51 -0.46
CA LEU A 50 -0.34 -7.70 -1.31
C LEU A 50 1.04 -8.34 -1.41
N GLU A 51 1.73 -8.13 -2.53
CA GLU A 51 3.13 -8.47 -2.71
C GLU A 51 4.02 -7.48 -1.95
N PHE A 52 3.75 -6.18 -2.12
CA PHE A 52 4.49 -5.10 -1.47
C PHE A 52 3.58 -4.01 -0.91
N ILE A 53 3.99 -3.42 0.21
CA ILE A 53 3.37 -2.22 0.76
C ILE A 53 4.44 -1.21 1.17
N CYS A 54 4.29 0.03 0.71
CA CYS A 54 5.16 1.15 1.03
C CYS A 54 4.36 2.26 1.74
N PRO A 55 4.07 2.11 3.04
CA PRO A 55 3.34 3.12 3.79
C PRO A 55 4.27 4.31 4.12
N THR A 56 3.90 5.50 3.67
CA THR A 56 4.72 6.72 3.84
C THR A 56 3.89 7.88 4.41
N HIS A 57 4.50 9.07 4.53
CA HIS A 57 3.84 10.34 4.84
C HIS A 57 2.93 10.27 6.08
N CYS A 58 1.63 10.53 5.91
CA CYS A 58 0.62 10.59 6.97
C CYS A 58 0.20 9.25 7.58
N THR A 59 0.80 8.12 7.18
CA THR A 59 0.47 6.80 7.76
C THR A 59 0.82 6.75 9.24
N GLN A 60 -0.17 6.48 10.09
CA GLN A 60 -0.01 6.45 11.55
C GLN A 60 0.64 5.14 12.02
N PHE A 61 0.22 4.00 11.48
CA PHE A 61 0.59 2.67 11.97
C PHE A 61 1.77 2.02 11.22
N LYS A 62 2.76 2.80 10.76
CA LYS A 62 3.90 2.26 9.96
C LYS A 62 4.64 1.13 10.67
N SER A 63 4.95 1.29 11.95
CA SER A 63 5.69 0.30 12.74
C SER A 63 4.92 -1.01 12.90
N GLU A 64 3.60 -0.93 13.10
CA GLU A 64 2.72 -2.10 13.21
C GLU A 64 2.65 -2.87 11.88
N ILE A 65 2.46 -2.15 10.77
CA ILE A 65 2.47 -2.75 9.42
C ILE A 65 3.81 -3.44 9.16
N ARG A 66 4.94 -2.80 9.52
CA ARG A 66 6.28 -3.39 9.38
C ARG A 66 6.45 -4.63 10.23
N SER A 67 5.94 -4.62 11.46
CA SER A 67 6.03 -5.75 12.38
C SER A 67 5.23 -6.96 11.91
N ARG A 68 4.04 -6.73 11.35
CA ARG A 68 3.17 -7.81 10.84
C ARG A 68 3.63 -8.39 9.51
N TYR A 69 4.15 -7.54 8.62
CA TYR A 69 4.51 -7.93 7.25
C TYR A 69 5.95 -7.54 6.87
N PRO A 70 6.98 -8.01 7.62
CA PRO A 70 8.35 -7.57 7.41
C PRO A 70 8.90 -7.91 6.01
N GLY A 71 8.46 -9.02 5.40
CA GLY A 71 8.86 -9.40 4.04
C GLY A 71 8.15 -8.64 2.92
N LYS A 72 7.08 -7.90 3.22
CA LYS A 72 6.28 -7.14 2.24
C LYS A 72 6.47 -5.64 2.39
N TYR A 73 6.92 -5.20 3.57
CA TYR A 73 7.10 -3.80 3.91
C TYR A 73 8.32 -3.22 3.18
N VAL A 74 8.08 -2.17 2.40
CA VAL A 74 9.13 -1.37 1.77
C VAL A 74 9.14 0.01 2.44
N SER A 75 10.30 0.44 2.93
CA SER A 75 10.44 1.80 3.47
C SER A 75 10.41 2.84 2.34
N GLY A 76 9.47 3.78 2.43
CA GLY A 76 9.43 4.96 1.57
C GLY A 76 10.37 6.08 2.06
N GLY A 77 10.53 7.11 1.23
CA GLY A 77 11.34 8.29 1.54
C GLY A 77 11.60 9.14 0.31
N VAL A 78 12.02 10.39 0.51
CA VAL A 78 12.42 11.26 -0.61
C VAL A 78 13.61 10.63 -1.33
N GLY A 79 13.58 10.63 -2.67
CA GLY A 79 14.62 10.04 -3.50
C GLY A 79 14.63 8.50 -3.52
N LYS A 80 13.67 7.84 -2.87
CA LYS A 80 13.57 6.37 -2.90
C LYS A 80 13.16 5.89 -4.29
N VAL A 81 13.99 5.03 -4.88
CA VAL A 81 13.63 4.23 -6.05
C VAL A 81 13.02 2.91 -5.59
N ILE A 82 11.90 2.53 -6.20
CA ILE A 82 11.20 1.25 -5.97
C ILE A 82 11.07 0.57 -7.32
N GLU A 83 11.63 -0.63 -7.44
CA GLU A 83 11.54 -1.48 -8.63
C GLU A 83 10.34 -2.42 -8.47
N ILE A 84 9.48 -2.49 -9.49
CA ILE A 84 8.19 -3.18 -9.45
C ILE A 84 8.01 -4.04 -10.71
#